data_AF-C9DTY2-F1
#
_entry.id   AF-C9DTY2-F1
#
_cell.length_a   1.000
_cell.length_b   1.000
_cell.length_c   1.000
_cell.angle_alpha   90.00
_cell.angle_beta   90.00
_cell.angle_gamma   90.00
#
_symmetry.space_group_name_H-M   'P 1'
#
loop_
_entity.id
_entity.type
_entity.pdbx_description
1 polymer ?
#
loop_
_entity_poly.entity_id
_entity_poly.type
_entity_poly.pdbx_seq_one_letter_code
_entity_poly.pdbx_strand_id
1 'polypeptide(L)' 'ELLNQSIIKSEKGPVANRIFYLAVPPTVFEEVTVNIRNACASIKGYTRVIIEKPFG' A
#
# COMPACT_ATOMS: atom_id res chain seq x y z
N GLU A 1 -3.50 -5.76 9.53
CA GLU A 1 -4.59 -6.38 8.74
C GLU A 1 -5.86 -5.53 8.59
N LEU A 2 -6.26 -4.70 9.56
CA LEU A 2 -7.50 -3.88 9.47
C LEU A 2 -7.58 -3.02 8.19
N LEU A 3 -6.45 -2.48 7.73
CA LEU A 3 -6.37 -1.73 6.47
C LEU A 3 -6.74 -2.59 5.26
N ASN A 4 -6.18 -3.80 5.15
CA ASN A 4 -6.49 -4.71 4.04
C ASN A 4 -7.98 -5.07 4.00
N GLN A 5 -8.60 -5.32 5.17
CA GLN A 5 -10.03 -5.58 5.25
C GLN A 5 -10.86 -4.40 4.75
N SER A 6 -10.43 -3.18 5.04
CA SER A 6 -11.11 -1.95 4.59
C SER A 6 -10.94 -1.73 3.08
N ILE A 7 -9.75 -2.02 2.54
CA ILE A 7 -9.48 -1.97 1.11
C ILE A 7 -10.37 -2.97 0.37
N ILE A 8 -10.42 -4.23 0.80
CA ILE A 8 -11.23 -5.29 0.17
C ILE A 8 -12.72 -4.90 0.09
N LYS A 9 -13.27 -4.27 1.14
CA LYS A 9 -14.65 -3.76 1.12
C LYS A 9 -14.92 -2.72 0.04
N SER A 10 -13.87 -2.01 -0.40
CA SER A 10 -13.94 -0.95 -1.41
C SER A 10 -13.62 -1.45 -2.83
N GLU A 11 -13.13 -2.68 -2.97
CA GLU A 11 -12.77 -3.26 -4.27
C GLU A 11 -14.04 -3.65 -5.05
N LYS A 12 -14.10 -3.22 -6.31
CA LYS A 12 -15.22 -3.52 -7.23
C LYS A 12 -14.70 -4.34 -8.40
N GLY A 13 -14.66 -5.66 -8.23
CA GLY A 13 -14.34 -6.59 -9.31
C GLY A 13 -13.26 -7.62 -8.96
N PRO A 14 -12.95 -8.54 -9.91
CA PRO A 14 -12.05 -9.66 -9.67
C PRO A 14 -10.57 -9.27 -9.63
N VAL A 15 -10.22 -8.07 -10.10
CA VAL A 15 -8.86 -7.52 -10.10
C VAL A 15 -8.91 -6.14 -9.45
N ALA A 16 -8.06 -5.93 -8.44
CA ALA A 16 -7.96 -4.66 -7.75
C ALA A 16 -6.54 -4.11 -7.85
N ASN A 17 -6.39 -2.91 -8.38
CA ASN A 17 -5.12 -2.22 -8.43
C ASN A 17 -5.00 -1.28 -7.24
N ARG A 18 -3.90 -1.37 -6.48
CA ARG A 18 -3.70 -0.64 -5.24
C ARG A 18 -2.56 0.37 -5.38
N ILE A 19 -2.81 1.61 -5.00
CA ILE A 19 -1.81 2.68 -4.96
C ILE A 19 -1.76 3.22 -3.53
N PHE A 20 -0.58 3.16 -2.91
CA PHE A 20 -0.32 3.65 -1.57
C PHE A 20 0.49 4.95 -1.66
N TYR A 21 -0.09 6.06 -1.22
CA TYR A 21 0.59 7.34 -1.14
C TYR A 21 1.13 7.54 0.29
N LEU A 22 2.44 7.57 0.45
CA LEU A 22 3.09 7.66 1.77
C LEU A 22 3.32 9.13 2.16
N ALA A 23 2.32 9.73 2.78
CA ALA A 23 2.39 11.05 3.41
C ALA A 23 2.89 10.97 4.86
N VAL A 24 4.03 10.30 5.08
CA VAL A 24 4.62 10.05 6.40
C VAL A 24 6.11 10.44 6.39
N PRO A 25 6.77 10.61 7.56
CA PRO A 25 8.20 10.91 7.60
C PRO A 25 9.05 9.82 6.91
N PRO A 26 10.20 10.16 6.28
CA PRO A 26 11.07 9.18 5.61
C PRO A 26 11.58 8.06 6.52
N THR A 27 11.71 8.34 7.83
CA THR A 27 12.18 7.38 8.84
C THR A 27 11.32 6.12 8.96
N VAL A 28 10.07 6.16 8.48
CA VAL A 28 9.14 5.03 8.53
C VAL A 28 8.83 4.42 7.16
N PHE A 29 9.48 4.87 6.08
CA PHE A 29 9.21 4.35 4.74
C PHE A 29 9.49 2.86 4.61
N GLU A 30 10.61 2.39 5.16
CA GLU A 30 10.98 0.97 5.14
C GLU A 30 9.93 0.11 5.85
N GLU A 31 9.62 0.43 7.11
CA GLU A 31 8.64 -0.32 7.90
C GLU A 31 7.25 -0.33 7.23
N VAL A 32 6.80 0.81 6.70
CA VAL A 32 5.49 0.92 6.05
C VAL A 32 5.46 0.10 4.75
N THR A 33 6.50 0.16 3.93
CA THR A 33 6.55 -0.59 2.66
C THR A 33 6.61 -2.11 2.88
N VAL A 34 7.38 -2.57 3.87
CA VAL A 34 7.40 -3.98 4.28
C VAL A 34 6.01 -4.44 4.73
N ASN A 35 5.34 -3.65 5.56
CA ASN A 35 3.99 -3.95 6.03
C ASN A 35 2.94 -3.94 4.90
N ILE A 36 3.04 -3.02 3.94
CA ILE A 36 2.19 -2.99 2.75
C ILE A 36 2.38 -4.27 1.94
N ARG A 37 3.64 -4.67 1.70
CA ARG A 37 3.95 -5.89 0.94
C ARG A 37 3.38 -7.14 1.60
N ASN A 38 3.54 -7.25 2.92
CA ASN A 38 3.16 -8.45 3.67
C ASN A 38 1.65 -8.56 3.87
N ALA A 39 0.95 -7.45 4.15
CA ALA A 39 -0.44 -7.49 4.59
C ALA A 39 -1.44 -6.88 3.60
N CYS A 40 -1.01 -6.00 2.69
CA CYS A 40 -1.91 -5.20 1.86
C CYS A 40 -1.60 -5.26 0.35
N ALA A 41 -0.74 -6.17 -0.09
CA ALA A 41 -0.47 -6.37 -1.51
C ALA A 41 -1.72 -6.88 -2.24
N SER A 42 -1.96 -6.37 -3.44
CA SER A 42 -2.97 -6.93 -4.33
C SER A 42 -2.57 -8.33 -4.80
N ILE A 43 -3.53 -9.25 -4.83
CA ILE A 43 -3.32 -10.65 -5.24
C ILE A 43 -3.26 -10.77 -6.77
N LYS A 44 -4.09 -9.99 -7.48
CA LYS A 44 -4.25 -10.10 -8.95
C LYS A 44 -3.88 -8.83 -9.71
N GLY A 45 -3.95 -7.67 -9.06
CA GLY A 45 -3.58 -6.39 -9.65
C GLY A 45 -2.19 -5.94 -9.22
N TYR A 46 -1.80 -4.74 -9.65
CA TYR A 46 -0.54 -4.16 -9.19
C TYR A 46 -0.67 -3.54 -7.80
N THR A 47 0.47 -3.44 -7.12
CA THR A 47 0.64 -2.62 -5.92
C THR A 47 1.73 -1.61 -6.21
N ARG A 48 1.40 -0.31 -6.19
CA ARG A 48 2.35 0.79 -6.41
C ARG A 48 2.42 1.66 -5.18
N VAL A 49 3.60 2.21 -4.91
CA VAL A 49 3.84 3.11 -3.80
C VAL A 49 4.33 4.44 -4.37
N ILE A 50 3.75 5.54 -3.90
CA ILE A 50 4.19 6.91 -4.18
C ILE A 50 4.81 7.44 -2.89
N ILE A 51 6.05 7.88 -2.96
CA ILE A 51 6.78 8.49 -1.84
C ILE A 51 7.12 9.94 -2.18
N GLU A 52 7.01 10.81 -1.19
CA GLU A 52 7.44 12.20 -1.30
C GLU A 52 8.94 12.33 -1.01
N LYS A 53 9.56 13.32 -1.65
CA LYS A 53 10.97 13.69 -1.40
C LYS A 53 11.13 14.23 0.03
N PRO A 54 12.32 14.13 0.66
CA PRO A 54 13.61 13.67 0.12
C PRO A 54 13.76 12.15 0.05
N PHE A 55 14.58 11.70 -0.91
CA PHE A 55 15.00 10.31 -1.01
C PHE A 55 16.31 10.10 -0.23
N GLY A 56 16.21 10.06 1.10
CA GLY A 56 17.40 9.99 1.96
C GLY A 56 18.14 11.32 2.13
#